data_AF-A0A7K3H4C8-F1
#
_entry.id   AF-A0A7K3H4C8-F1
#
_cell.length_a   1.000
_cell.length_b   1.000
_cell.length_c   1.000
_cell.angle_alpha   90.00
_cell.angle_beta   90.00
_cell.angle_gamma   90.00
#
_symmetry.space_group_name_H-M   'P 1'
#
loop_
_entity.id
_entity.type
_entity.pdbx_description
1 polymer ?
#
loop_
_entity_poly.entity_id
_entity_poly.type
_entity_poly.pdbx_seq_one_letter_code
_entity_poly.pdbx_strand_id
1 'polypeptide(L)'
;MPTDYACQAAAERAARGITPVRDILVPFRPQQQQEDVPVVLRSYLGVQSNGGPNGGGPAAHPPVSTNMGAAVLLVFLDGLRSEMSGVLSEWYADLAVRLPQTLGAPAAGGQAPARQPGGWQTMADLQNSAQEVLTDLSGRARGGPGALNVRLALVEDTLSGALRRMNVPADVAIGSAGELVVSAGSLFGLQTRPAPPIQAPAQQSYDRR
;
A
#
# COMPACT_ATOMS: atom_id res chain seq x y z
N MET A 1 -9.80 -9.99 19.51
CA MET A 1 -9.25 -10.64 18.30
C MET A 1 -9.69 -9.85 17.09
N PRO A 2 -8.85 -9.62 16.08
CA PRO A 2 -9.29 -9.02 14.83
C PRO A 2 -10.32 -9.94 14.19
N THR A 3 -11.52 -9.43 13.94
CA THR A 3 -12.58 -10.16 13.26
C THR A 3 -12.35 -10.10 11.74
N ASP A 4 -12.96 -11.02 10.98
CA ASP A 4 -12.96 -10.96 9.51
C ASP A 4 -13.36 -9.58 9.00
N TYR A 5 -14.35 -8.97 9.67
CA TYR A 5 -14.85 -7.63 9.40
C TYR A 5 -13.80 -6.53 9.65
N ALA A 6 -13.00 -6.62 10.73
CA ALA A 6 -11.96 -5.64 11.02
C ALA A 6 -10.85 -5.68 9.97
N CYS A 7 -10.45 -6.88 9.53
CA CYS A 7 -9.45 -7.03 8.47
C CYS A 7 -9.98 -6.50 7.13
N GLN A 8 -11.25 -6.76 6.82
CA GLN A 8 -11.87 -6.25 5.60
C GLN A 8 -11.96 -4.72 5.60
N ALA A 9 -12.44 -4.12 6.70
CA ALA A 9 -12.54 -2.67 6.83
C ALA A 9 -11.16 -1.99 6.77
N ALA A 10 -10.14 -2.59 7.40
CA ALA A 10 -8.76 -2.11 7.32
C ALA A 10 -8.23 -2.19 5.88
N ALA A 11 -8.47 -3.30 5.18
CA ALA A 11 -8.04 -3.50 3.80
C ALA A 11 -8.72 -2.51 2.82
N GLU A 12 -10.02 -2.25 3.00
CA GLU A 12 -10.74 -1.23 2.21
C GLU A 12 -10.20 0.17 2.46
N ARG A 13 -9.88 0.50 3.72
CA ARG A 13 -9.29 1.79 4.07
C ARG A 13 -7.89 1.94 3.48
N ALA A 14 -7.07 0.90 3.57
CA ALA A 14 -5.75 0.85 2.97
C ALA A 14 -5.81 1.01 1.44
N ALA A 15 -6.78 0.37 0.78
CA ALA A 15 -7.00 0.50 -0.65
C ALA A 15 -7.27 1.97 -1.06
N ARG A 16 -8.12 2.67 -0.30
CA ARG A 16 -8.40 4.11 -0.53
C ARG A 16 -7.16 4.97 -0.29
N GLY A 17 -6.44 4.72 0.81
CA GLY A 17 -5.23 5.46 1.17
C GLY A 17 -4.08 5.32 0.15
N ILE A 18 -3.95 4.16 -0.50
CA ILE A 18 -2.86 3.86 -1.44
C ILE A 18 -3.20 4.13 -2.91
N THR A 19 -4.47 4.41 -3.23
CA THR A 19 -4.91 4.77 -4.59
C THR A 19 -4.07 5.88 -5.23
N PRO A 20 -3.81 7.05 -4.59
CA PRO A 20 -3.03 8.11 -5.23
C PRO A 20 -1.56 7.72 -5.47
N VAL A 21 -1.00 6.83 -4.65
CA VAL A 21 0.36 6.32 -4.85
C VAL A 21 0.41 5.39 -6.06
N ARG A 22 -0.61 4.54 -6.24
CA ARG A 22 -0.70 3.65 -7.40
C ARG A 22 -0.79 4.44 -8.71
N ASP A 23 -1.60 5.50 -8.74
CA ASP A 23 -1.76 6.34 -9.94
C ASP A 23 -0.44 7.01 -10.37
N ILE A 24 0.50 7.17 -9.44
CA ILE A 24 1.82 7.75 -9.69
C ILE A 24 2.85 6.67 -10.06
N LEU A 25 2.85 5.54 -9.34
CA LEU A 25 3.89 4.51 -9.45
C LEU A 25 3.63 3.49 -10.56
N VAL A 26 2.37 3.25 -10.92
CA VAL A 26 2.01 2.25 -11.93
C VAL A 26 1.69 2.98 -13.22
N PRO A 27 2.52 2.86 -14.28
CA PRO A 27 2.19 3.46 -15.56
C PRO A 27 0.87 2.86 -16.08
N PHE A 28 -0.14 3.72 -16.28
CA PHE A 28 -1.38 3.33 -16.95
C PHE A 28 -1.06 2.90 -18.37
N ARG A 29 -0.96 1.59 -18.60
CA ARG A 29 -1.18 1.05 -19.94
C ARG A 29 -2.68 0.84 -20.06
N PRO A 30 -3.40 1.56 -20.94
CA PRO A 30 -4.71 1.07 -21.34
C PRO A 30 -4.47 -0.36 -21.81
N GLN A 31 -5.09 -1.33 -21.14
CA GLN A 31 -5.39 -2.58 -21.80
C GLN A 31 -6.22 -2.17 -23.00
N GLN A 32 -5.57 -1.97 -24.16
CA GLN A 32 -6.21 -2.42 -25.38
C GLN A 32 -6.58 -3.84 -25.04
N GLN A 33 -7.88 -4.09 -24.86
CA GLN A 33 -8.44 -5.39 -25.05
C GLN A 33 -7.90 -5.84 -26.39
N GLN A 34 -6.79 -6.57 -26.33
CA GLN A 34 -6.41 -7.53 -27.34
C GLN A 34 -7.47 -8.61 -27.20
N GLU A 35 -8.70 -8.25 -27.62
CA GLU A 35 -9.57 -9.16 -28.33
C GLU A 35 -8.69 -9.67 -29.45
N ASP A 36 -8.01 -10.77 -29.14
CA ASP A 36 -7.37 -11.68 -30.08
C ASP A 36 -8.51 -12.33 -30.87
N VAL A 37 -9.26 -11.50 -31.59
CA VAL A 37 -10.11 -11.93 -32.68
C VAL A 37 -9.14 -11.99 -33.84
N PRO A 38 -8.70 -13.20 -34.25
CA PRO A 38 -7.76 -13.32 -35.35
C PRO A 38 -8.32 -12.55 -36.54
N VAL A 39 -7.48 -11.71 -37.15
CA VAL A 39 -7.84 -10.78 -38.24
C VAL A 39 -8.65 -11.47 -39.35
N VAL A 40 -8.46 -12.78 -39.50
CA VAL A 40 -9.18 -13.65 -40.43
C VAL A 40 -10.70 -13.68 -40.17
N LEU A 41 -11.17 -13.60 -38.91
CA LEU A 41 -12.61 -13.59 -38.57
C LEU A 41 -13.29 -12.23 -38.84
N ARG A 42 -12.55 -11.12 -38.79
CA ARG A 42 -13.12 -9.79 -39.10
C ARG A 42 -13.48 -9.65 -40.57
N SER A 43 -12.72 -10.28 -41.46
CA SER A 43 -12.95 -10.26 -42.91
C SER A 43 -14.23 -11.01 -43.31
N TYR A 44 -14.63 -12.05 -42.57
CA TYR A 44 -15.85 -12.81 -42.85
C TYR A 44 -17.11 -12.18 -42.24
N LEU A 45 -16.98 -11.40 -41.16
CA LEU A 45 -18.11 -10.84 -40.41
C LEU A 45 -18.51 -9.41 -40.82
N GLY A 46 -17.81 -8.78 -41.77
CA GLY A 46 -18.25 -7.50 -42.35
C GLY A 46 -18.40 -6.34 -41.36
N VAL A 47 -17.63 -6.32 -40.26
CA VAL A 47 -17.69 -5.26 -39.26
C VAL A 47 -16.90 -4.04 -39.72
N GLN A 48 -17.57 -3.10 -40.39
CA GLN A 48 -17.02 -1.77 -40.63
C GLN A 48 -16.86 -1.04 -39.30
N SER A 49 -15.61 -0.71 -38.97
CA SER A 49 -15.27 0.05 -37.77
C SER A 49 -15.63 1.52 -37.98
N ASN A 50 -16.84 1.92 -37.56
CA ASN A 50 -17.19 3.33 -37.42
C ASN A 50 -16.42 3.92 -36.22
N GLY A 51 -15.21 4.39 -36.48
CA GLY A 51 -14.40 5.16 -35.53
C GLY A 51 -14.96 6.57 -35.35
N GLY A 52 -15.94 6.73 -34.45
CA GLY A 52 -16.34 8.05 -33.95
C GLY A 52 -15.26 8.68 -33.06
N PRO A 53 -15.05 10.00 -33.10
CA PRO A 53 -14.06 10.67 -32.27
C PRO A 53 -14.65 10.91 -30.88
N ASN A 54 -14.56 9.94 -29.99
CA ASN A 54 -14.90 10.14 -28.59
C ASN A 54 -13.68 10.57 -27.79
N GLY A 55 -13.81 11.74 -27.15
CA GLY A 55 -12.77 12.46 -26.43
C GLY A 55 -12.03 11.62 -25.42
N GLY A 56 -10.71 11.54 -25.59
CA GLY A 56 -9.78 10.97 -24.64
C GLY A 56 -9.63 11.86 -23.41
N GLY A 57 -10.52 11.68 -22.44
CA GLY A 57 -10.11 11.87 -21.05
C GLY A 57 -9.11 10.76 -20.69
N PRO A 58 -8.08 11.03 -19.87
CA PRO A 58 -7.15 9.98 -19.44
C PRO A 58 -7.97 8.88 -18.77
N ALA A 59 -7.91 7.67 -19.35
CA ALA A 59 -8.60 6.52 -18.80
C ALA A 59 -8.06 6.29 -17.38
N ALA A 60 -8.93 6.44 -16.39
CA ALA A 60 -8.58 6.29 -14.99
C ALA A 60 -8.20 4.82 -14.70
N HIS A 61 -7.20 4.61 -13.84
CA HIS A 61 -6.91 3.28 -13.32
C HIS A 61 -8.19 2.68 -12.70
N PRO A 62 -8.46 1.37 -12.87
CA PRO A 62 -9.53 0.73 -12.11
C PRO A 62 -9.23 0.92 -10.61
N PRO A 63 -10.24 1.09 -9.74
CA PRO A 63 -10.00 1.37 -8.32
C PRO A 63 -9.14 0.27 -7.68
N VAL A 64 -8.30 0.66 -6.70
CA VAL A 64 -7.52 -0.30 -5.90
C VAL A 64 -8.50 -1.26 -5.23
N SER A 65 -8.33 -2.56 -5.45
CA SER A 65 -9.21 -3.57 -4.87
C SER A 65 -8.89 -3.76 -3.37
N THR A 66 -9.87 -4.24 -2.61
CA THR A 66 -9.68 -4.61 -1.20
C THR A 66 -8.52 -5.60 -1.02
N ASN A 67 -8.36 -6.56 -1.94
CA ASN A 67 -7.25 -7.52 -1.90
C ASN A 67 -5.88 -6.84 -2.06
N MET A 68 -5.80 -5.82 -2.90
CA MET A 68 -4.57 -5.03 -3.06
C MET A 68 -4.30 -4.19 -1.81
N GLY A 69 -5.34 -3.62 -1.19
CA GLY A 69 -5.23 -2.98 0.13
C GLY A 69 -4.73 -3.93 1.22
N ALA A 70 -5.23 -5.17 1.27
CA ALA A 70 -4.76 -6.21 2.18
C ALA A 70 -3.29 -6.59 1.90
N ALA A 71 -2.90 -6.72 0.63
CA ALA A 71 -1.51 -7.00 0.27
C ALA A 71 -0.55 -5.85 0.68
N VAL A 72 -0.97 -4.60 0.55
CA VAL A 72 -0.20 -3.44 1.03
C VAL A 72 -0.12 -3.43 2.56
N LEU A 73 -1.20 -3.78 3.27
CA LEU A 73 -1.16 -3.95 4.72
C LEU A 73 -0.21 -5.07 5.15
N LEU A 74 -0.13 -6.17 4.41
CA LEU A 74 0.85 -7.23 4.68
C LEU A 74 2.29 -6.72 4.54
N VAL A 75 2.60 -5.90 3.53
CA VAL A 75 3.92 -5.25 3.40
C VAL A 75 4.17 -4.32 4.60
N PHE A 76 3.16 -3.61 5.06
CA PHE A 76 3.27 -2.71 6.22
C PHE A 76 3.50 -3.47 7.54
N LEU A 77 2.73 -4.54 7.80
CA LEU A 77 2.89 -5.41 8.97
C LEU A 77 4.26 -6.09 8.97
N ASP A 78 4.79 -6.41 7.79
CA ASP A 78 6.14 -6.92 7.63
C ASP A 78 7.22 -5.90 8.04
N GLY A 79 7.00 -4.61 7.76
CA GLY A 79 7.83 -3.52 8.23
C GLY A 79 7.82 -3.38 9.75
N LEU A 80 6.63 -3.52 10.36
CA LEU A 80 6.51 -3.57 11.82
C LEU A 80 7.30 -4.74 12.41
N ARG A 81 7.16 -5.95 11.87
CA ARG A 81 7.94 -7.13 12.34
C ARG A 81 9.44 -6.94 12.14
N SER A 82 9.84 -6.33 11.04
CA SER A 82 11.25 -6.02 10.75
C SER A 82 11.82 -5.01 11.74
N GLU A 83 11.03 -4.03 12.19
CA GLU A 83 11.40 -3.14 13.29
C GLU A 83 11.56 -3.92 14.61
N MET A 84 10.62 -4.81 14.95
CA MET A 84 10.68 -5.58 16.20
C MET A 84 11.87 -6.55 16.27
N SER A 85 12.38 -6.97 15.12
CA SER A 85 13.50 -7.90 14.96
C SER A 85 14.83 -7.22 14.64
N GLY A 86 14.82 -5.90 14.42
CA GLY A 86 16.03 -5.11 14.15
C GLY A 86 16.55 -5.16 12.70
N VAL A 87 15.74 -5.65 11.75
CA VAL A 87 16.08 -5.77 10.32
C VAL A 87 15.30 -4.78 9.43
N LEU A 88 14.82 -3.67 10.00
CA LEU A 88 14.03 -2.66 9.28
C LEU A 88 14.73 -2.12 8.02
N SER A 89 16.06 -2.04 8.03
CA SER A 89 16.84 -1.56 6.88
C SER A 89 16.74 -2.47 5.65
N GLU A 90 16.60 -3.78 5.84
CA GLU A 90 16.44 -4.76 4.74
C GLU A 90 15.05 -4.62 4.11
N TRP A 91 14.02 -4.53 4.95
CA TRP A 91 12.65 -4.25 4.51
C TRP A 91 12.57 -2.94 3.71
N TYR A 92 13.22 -1.89 4.20
CA TYR A 92 13.26 -0.60 3.54
C TYR A 92 13.96 -0.65 2.17
N ALA A 93 15.05 -1.42 2.06
CA ALA A 93 15.79 -1.59 0.80
C ALA A 93 14.95 -2.32 -0.26
N ASP A 94 14.15 -3.31 0.13
CA ASP A 94 13.29 -4.09 -0.78
C ASP A 94 11.99 -3.34 -1.18
N LEU A 95 11.57 -2.37 -0.36
CA LEU A 95 10.27 -1.70 -0.54
C LEU A 95 10.09 -1.05 -1.92
N ALA A 96 11.16 -0.51 -2.50
CA ALA A 96 11.11 0.15 -3.80
C ALA A 96 10.76 -0.80 -4.96
N VAL A 97 11.00 -2.11 -4.78
CA VAL A 97 10.66 -3.14 -5.76
C VAL A 97 9.33 -3.78 -5.41
N ARG A 98 9.15 -4.14 -4.13
CA ARG A 98 7.98 -4.87 -3.65
C ARG A 98 6.69 -4.06 -3.71
N LEU A 99 6.72 -2.77 -3.34
CA LEU A 99 5.51 -1.94 -3.29
C LEU A 99 4.90 -1.67 -4.68
N PRO A 100 5.66 -1.29 -5.73
CA PRO A 100 5.08 -1.18 -7.06
C PRO A 100 4.49 -2.50 -7.55
N GLN A 101 5.16 -3.63 -7.30
CA GLN A 101 4.66 -4.96 -7.68
C GLN A 101 3.35 -5.32 -6.98
N THR A 102 3.20 -5.03 -5.68
CA THR A 102 1.93 -5.27 -4.98
C THR A 102 0.81 -4.38 -5.51
N LEU A 103 1.14 -3.18 -6.01
CA LEU A 103 0.21 -2.26 -6.68
C LEU A 103 -0.08 -2.64 -8.14
N GLY A 104 0.54 -3.70 -8.65
CA GLY A 104 0.32 -4.23 -9.99
C GLY A 104 1.25 -3.67 -11.07
N ALA A 105 2.36 -3.02 -10.70
CA ALA A 105 3.42 -2.69 -11.66
C ALA A 105 3.99 -3.98 -12.29
N PRO A 106 4.27 -3.98 -13.59
CA PRO A 106 4.93 -5.12 -14.24
C PRO A 106 6.32 -5.32 -13.62
N ALA A 107 6.68 -6.59 -13.36
CA ALA A 107 8.03 -6.91 -12.93
C ALA A 107 9.04 -6.45 -13.99
N ALA A 108 10.11 -5.78 -13.56
CA ALA A 108 11.21 -5.41 -14.44
C ALA A 108 11.80 -6.70 -15.05
N GLY A 109 11.68 -6.85 -16.38
CA GLY A 109 12.18 -8.03 -17.10
C GLY A 109 11.13 -8.84 -17.88
N GLY A 110 9.86 -8.41 -17.94
CA GLY A 110 8.86 -9.05 -18.81
C GLY A 110 8.42 -10.45 -18.37
N GLN A 111 8.83 -10.88 -17.18
CA GLN A 111 8.29 -12.08 -16.55
C GLN A 111 6.81 -11.84 -16.22
N ALA A 112 5.97 -12.80 -16.60
CA ALA A 112 4.56 -12.80 -16.28
C ALA A 112 4.38 -12.55 -14.77
N PRO A 113 3.40 -11.72 -14.36
CA PRO A 113 3.19 -11.43 -12.95
C PRO A 113 3.07 -12.75 -12.18
N ALA A 114 3.87 -12.90 -11.13
CA ALA A 114 3.75 -14.04 -10.22
C ALA A 114 2.28 -14.15 -9.84
N ARG A 115 1.72 -15.36 -10.00
CA ARG A 115 0.30 -15.68 -9.81
C ARG A 115 -0.15 -15.04 -8.48
N GLN A 116 -0.91 -13.96 -8.56
CA GLN A 116 -1.30 -13.23 -7.37
C GLN A 116 -2.05 -14.20 -6.45
N PRO A 117 -1.70 -14.28 -5.15
CA PRO A 117 -2.42 -15.14 -4.22
C PRO A 117 -3.91 -14.83 -4.28
N GLY A 118 -4.74 -15.87 -4.18
CA GLY A 118 -6.18 -15.71 -4.26
C GLY A 118 -6.67 -14.75 -3.17
N GLY A 119 -7.66 -13.90 -3.45
CA GLY A 119 -8.10 -12.86 -2.50
C GLY A 119 -8.44 -13.38 -1.10
N TRP A 120 -8.95 -14.61 -0.99
CA TRP A 120 -9.20 -15.26 0.29
C TRP A 120 -7.91 -15.62 1.05
N GLN A 121 -6.84 -16.02 0.35
CA GLN A 121 -5.53 -16.32 0.95
C GLN A 121 -4.94 -15.05 1.53
N THR A 122 -4.96 -13.95 0.78
CA THR A 122 -4.42 -12.66 1.24
C THR A 122 -5.10 -12.17 2.53
N MET A 123 -6.40 -12.40 2.67
CA MET A 123 -7.13 -12.04 3.89
C MET A 123 -6.79 -12.95 5.08
N ALA A 124 -6.64 -14.26 4.85
CA ALA A 124 -6.20 -15.19 5.87
C ALA A 124 -4.77 -14.89 6.33
N ASP A 125 -3.86 -14.59 5.39
CA ASP A 125 -2.49 -14.17 5.67
C ASP A 125 -2.46 -12.87 6.48
N LEU A 126 -3.34 -11.91 6.15
CA LEU A 126 -3.47 -10.65 6.90
C LEU A 126 -3.89 -10.90 8.35
N GLN A 127 -4.86 -11.78 8.57
CA GLN A 127 -5.30 -12.17 9.92
C GLN A 127 -4.18 -12.84 10.72
N ASN A 128 -3.52 -13.82 10.11
CA ASN A 128 -2.41 -14.54 10.72
C ASN A 128 -1.27 -13.57 11.08
N SER A 129 -0.89 -12.69 10.15
CA SER A 129 0.14 -11.68 10.37
C SER A 129 -0.23 -10.69 11.48
N ALA A 130 -1.49 -10.23 11.54
CA ALA A 130 -1.95 -9.36 12.61
C ALA A 130 -1.91 -10.08 13.98
N GLN A 131 -2.27 -11.37 14.00
CA GLN A 131 -2.20 -12.19 15.21
C GLN A 131 -0.76 -12.39 15.69
N GLU A 132 0.18 -12.69 14.78
CA GLU A 132 1.61 -12.80 15.09
C GLU A 132 2.15 -11.52 15.73
N VAL A 133 1.85 -10.37 15.13
CA VAL A 133 2.27 -9.06 15.67
C VAL A 133 1.70 -8.83 17.07
N LEU A 134 0.42 -9.16 17.30
CA LEU A 134 -0.18 -9.07 18.64
C LEU A 134 0.50 -10.02 19.64
N THR A 135 0.80 -11.25 19.24
CA THR A 135 1.50 -12.23 20.08
C THR A 135 2.89 -11.72 20.44
N ASP A 136 3.63 -11.20 19.47
CA ASP A 136 4.97 -10.64 19.68
C ASP A 136 4.96 -9.42 20.61
N LEU A 137 3.98 -8.53 20.48
CA LEU A 137 3.81 -7.36 21.34
C LEU A 137 3.38 -7.74 22.76
N SER A 138 2.60 -8.81 22.91
CA SER A 138 2.18 -9.33 24.22
C SER A 138 3.32 -9.97 25.02
N GLY A 139 4.44 -10.29 24.36
CA GLY A 139 5.64 -10.78 25.01
C GLY A 139 6.18 -9.76 26.03
N ARG A 140 6.41 -10.22 27.27
CA ARG A 140 6.81 -9.45 28.47
C ARG A 140 7.95 -8.42 28.30
N ALA A 141 8.70 -8.45 27.20
CA ALA A 141 9.88 -7.62 26.95
C ALA A 141 9.68 -6.45 25.97
N ARG A 142 8.52 -6.31 25.31
CA ARG A 142 8.37 -5.42 24.13
C ARG A 142 7.44 -4.21 24.30
N GLY A 143 6.86 -4.01 25.48
CA GLY A 143 6.14 -2.79 25.87
C GLY A 143 4.65 -2.78 25.52
N GLY A 144 3.88 -1.96 26.24
CA GLY A 144 2.42 -1.85 26.09
C GLY A 144 1.97 -1.04 24.86
N PRO A 145 0.70 -0.61 24.81
CA PRO A 145 0.12 0.12 23.66
C PRO A 145 0.90 1.36 23.19
N GLY A 146 1.61 2.02 24.10
CA GLY A 146 2.49 3.16 23.76
C GLY A 146 3.70 2.76 22.90
N ALA A 147 4.26 1.56 23.10
CA ALA A 147 5.36 1.05 22.30
C ALA A 147 4.89 0.75 20.86
N LEU A 148 3.68 0.20 20.70
CA LEU A 148 3.07 -0.01 19.39
C LEU A 148 2.90 1.33 18.63
N ASN A 149 2.42 2.39 19.30
CA ASN A 149 2.27 3.70 18.67
C ASN A 149 3.61 4.27 18.17
N VAL A 150 4.68 4.15 18.96
CA VAL A 150 6.03 4.60 18.56
C VAL A 150 6.51 3.81 17.34
N ARG A 151 6.33 2.49 17.33
CA ARG A 151 6.72 1.62 16.22
C ARG A 151 5.93 1.92 14.95
N LEU A 152 4.63 2.14 15.07
CA LEU A 152 3.77 2.57 13.96
C LEU A 152 4.26 3.90 13.36
N ALA A 153 4.59 4.88 14.20
CA ALA A 153 5.12 6.17 13.73
C ALA A 153 6.50 6.04 13.05
N LEU A 154 7.37 5.13 13.53
CA LEU A 154 8.66 4.84 12.88
C LEU A 154 8.47 4.21 11.50
N VAL A 155 7.58 3.21 11.38
CA VAL A 155 7.28 2.58 10.09
C VAL A 155 6.59 3.56 9.14
N GLU A 156 5.74 4.46 9.65
CA GLU A 156 5.12 5.54 8.88
C GLU A 156 6.16 6.47 8.25
N ASP A 157 7.12 6.96 9.04
CA ASP A 157 8.16 7.86 8.57
C ASP A 157 9.06 7.16 7.54
N THR A 158 9.43 5.91 7.82
CA THR A 158 10.23 5.07 6.92
C THR A 158 9.52 4.84 5.58
N LEU A 159 8.22 4.53 5.62
CA LEU A 159 7.38 4.36 4.43
C LEU A 159 7.25 5.67 3.66
N SER A 160 6.99 6.79 4.34
CA SER A 160 6.91 8.11 3.70
C SER A 160 8.22 8.46 3.00
N GLY A 161 9.37 8.18 3.64
CA GLY A 161 10.69 8.34 3.06
C GLY A 161 10.91 7.47 1.82
N ALA A 162 10.44 6.22 1.83
CA ALA A 162 10.52 5.32 0.68
C ALA A 162 9.67 5.81 -0.50
N LEU A 163 8.42 6.22 -0.23
CA LEU A 163 7.52 6.77 -1.24
C LEU A 163 8.14 7.99 -1.93
N ARG A 164 8.76 8.90 -1.18
CA ARG A 164 9.46 10.06 -1.73
C ARG A 164 10.63 9.67 -2.63
N ARG A 165 11.39 8.62 -2.28
CA ARG A 165 12.48 8.09 -3.13
C ARG A 165 11.97 7.51 -4.46
N MET A 166 10.73 7.05 -4.49
CA MET A 166 10.05 6.60 -5.71
C MET A 166 9.40 7.74 -6.50
N ASN A 167 9.73 9.01 -6.21
CA ASN A 167 9.18 10.21 -6.83
C ASN A 167 7.68 10.46 -6.54
N VAL A 168 7.13 9.92 -5.44
CA VAL A 168 5.81 10.31 -4.96
C VAL A 168 5.91 11.69 -4.28
N PRO A 169 5.01 12.66 -4.60
CA PRO A 169 4.97 13.96 -3.94
C PRO A 169 4.86 13.82 -2.42
N ALA A 170 5.53 14.71 -1.67
CA ALA A 170 5.62 14.61 -0.22
C ALA A 170 4.25 14.57 0.49
N ASP A 171 3.30 15.40 0.06
CA ASP A 171 1.96 15.45 0.64
C ASP A 171 1.19 14.12 0.44
N VAL A 172 1.32 13.53 -0.75
CA VAL A 172 0.72 12.23 -1.07
C VAL A 172 1.42 11.12 -0.27
N ALA A 173 2.74 11.15 -0.18
CA ALA A 173 3.51 10.16 0.58
C ALA A 173 3.15 10.18 2.07
N ILE A 174 3.03 11.36 2.68
CA ILE A 174 2.66 11.53 4.10
C ILE A 174 1.19 11.17 4.33
N GLY A 175 0.29 11.55 3.42
CA GLY A 175 -1.13 11.23 3.49
C GLY A 175 -1.38 9.73 3.40
N SER A 176 -0.80 9.07 2.40
CA SER A 176 -0.95 7.63 2.19
C SER A 176 -0.30 6.80 3.30
N ALA A 177 0.89 7.17 3.78
CA ALA A 177 1.50 6.49 4.92
C ALA A 177 0.65 6.63 6.18
N GLY A 178 0.08 7.82 6.42
CA GLY A 178 -0.84 8.05 7.54
C GLY A 178 -2.12 7.21 7.47
N GLU A 179 -2.75 7.11 6.30
CA GLU A 179 -3.93 6.25 6.14
C GLU A 179 -3.60 4.76 6.33
N LEU A 180 -2.42 4.31 5.91
CA LEU A 180 -1.96 2.94 6.15
C LEU A 180 -1.72 2.66 7.63
N VAL A 181 -1.17 3.61 8.37
CA VAL A 181 -0.98 3.50 9.81
C VAL A 181 -2.31 3.43 10.54
N VAL A 182 -3.30 4.25 10.16
CA VAL A 182 -4.64 4.19 10.75
C VAL A 182 -5.31 2.85 10.41
N SER A 183 -5.15 2.39 9.17
CA SER A 183 -5.67 1.09 8.72
C SER A 183 -5.05 -0.07 9.50
N ALA A 184 -3.73 -0.12 9.63
CA ALA A 184 -3.01 -1.13 10.40
C ALA A 184 -3.34 -1.03 11.90
N GLY A 185 -3.41 0.18 12.44
CA GLY A 185 -3.81 0.44 13.83
C GLY A 185 -5.19 -0.12 14.15
N SER A 186 -6.14 -0.05 13.22
CA SER A 186 -7.50 -0.58 13.41
C SER A 186 -7.53 -2.10 13.62
N LEU A 187 -6.55 -2.84 13.07
CA LEU A 187 -6.38 -4.28 13.30
C LEU A 187 -6.06 -4.58 14.78
N PHE A 188 -5.45 -3.62 15.46
CA PHE A 188 -5.05 -3.70 16.87
C PHE A 188 -6.00 -2.95 17.81
N GLY A 189 -7.13 -2.44 17.29
CA GLY A 189 -8.11 -1.66 18.06
C GLY A 189 -7.75 -0.19 18.24
N LEU A 190 -6.75 0.34 17.53
CA LEU A 190 -6.41 1.76 17.50
C LEU A 190 -7.25 2.47 16.43
N GLN A 191 -8.00 3.50 16.79
CA GLN A 191 -8.90 4.19 15.86
C GLN A 191 -8.36 5.53 15.33
N THR A 192 -7.20 5.98 15.83
CA THR A 192 -6.65 7.29 15.51
C THR A 192 -5.19 7.18 15.07
N ARG A 193 -4.74 8.12 14.23
CA ARG A 193 -3.34 8.24 13.85
C ARG A 193 -2.51 8.42 15.13
N PRO A 194 -1.42 7.66 15.33
CA PRO A 194 -0.48 7.91 16.40
C PRO A 194 -0.04 9.37 16.36
N ALA A 195 0.02 10.01 17.53
CA ALA A 195 0.57 11.37 17.60
C ALA A 195 2.00 11.34 17.04
N PRO A 196 2.39 12.30 16.19
CA PRO A 196 3.77 12.38 15.75
C PRO A 196 4.68 12.46 16.98
N PRO A 197 5.87 11.84 16.96
CA PRO A 197 6.85 12.04 18.02
C PRO A 197 7.03 13.55 18.18
N ILE A 198 6.94 14.04 19.42
CA ILE A 198 7.03 15.46 19.76
C ILE A 198 8.26 16.03 19.05
N GLN A 199 8.05 16.78 17.97
CA GLN A 199 9.09 17.62 17.41
C GLN A 199 9.39 18.65 18.49
N ALA A 200 10.62 18.63 19.02
CA ALA A 200 11.07 19.65 19.94
C ALA A 200 10.72 21.02 19.33
N PRO A 201 10.13 21.96 20.09
CA PRO A 201 9.74 23.24 19.55
C PRO A 201 10.97 23.85 18.88
N ALA A 202 10.85 24.14 17.59
CA ALA A 202 11.84 24.90 16.85
C ALA A 202 12.12 26.14 17.71
N GLN A 203 13.34 26.23 18.25
CA GLN A 203 13.78 27.40 18.97
C GLN A 203 13.66 28.56 17.99
N GLN A 204 12.57 29.32 18.08
CA GLN A 204 12.47 30.63 17.50
C GLN A 204 13.59 31.43 18.14
N SER A 205 14.69 31.54 17.40
CA SER A 205 15.79 32.45 17.67
C SER A 205 15.17 33.83 17.89
N TYR A 206 15.10 34.23 19.16
CA TYR A 206 14.80 35.59 19.56
C TYR A 206 15.97 36.45 19.08
N ASP A 207 15.88 36.96 17.86
CA ASP A 207 16.77 38.02 17.39
C ASP A 207 16.26 39.33 17.99
N ARG A 208 16.77 39.67 19.18
CA ARG A 208 16.74 41.04 19.70
C ARG A 208 17.99 41.74 19.17
N ARG A 209 17.81 42.73 18.31
CA ARG A 209 18.54 44.01 18.34
C ARG A 209 17.77 45.08 17.59
#